data_AF-A0ABD1RBI9-F1
#
_entry.id   AF-A0ABD1RBI9-F1
#
_cell.length_a   1.000
_cell.length_b   1.000
_cell.length_c   1.000
_cell.angle_alpha   90.00
_cell.angle_beta   90.00
_cell.angle_gamma   90.00
#
_symmetry.space_group_name_H-M   'P 1'
#
loop_
_entity.id
_entity.type
_entity.pdbx_description
1 polymer ?
#
loop_
_entity_poly.entity_id
_entity_poly.type
_entity_poly.pdbx_seq_one_letter_code
_entity_poly.pdbx_strand_id
1 'polypeptide(L)'
;MEGPNYGVCYSCRDPLHWHKSCPKKKPCPKCGRGFVQWLKVGDKKPTRGKLFFNCSMDTCNYFKWDEGESSTVRSRTNEDEDDELSRILRACVRISDEEDVDLSVTRITIRKNGIPK
;
A
#
# COMPACT_ATOMS: atom_id res chain seq x y z
N MET A 1 15.42 19.78 -1.23
CA MET A 1 14.78 18.69 -1.99
C MET A 1 13.87 17.93 -1.05
N GLU A 2 12.56 18.02 -1.26
CA GLU A 2 11.56 17.32 -0.44
C GLU A 2 11.32 15.94 -1.05
N GLY A 3 12.06 14.94 -0.56
CA GLY A 3 11.88 13.55 -0.98
C GLY A 3 10.72 12.87 -0.25
N PRO A 4 10.30 11.65 -0.65
CA PRO A 4 9.16 10.93 -0.04
C PRO A 4 9.37 10.49 1.42
N ASN A 5 10.58 10.70 1.95
CA ASN A 5 10.96 10.45 3.34
C ASN A 5 11.22 11.76 4.11
N TYR A 6 11.03 12.93 3.49
CA TYR A 6 11.19 14.21 4.17
C TYR A 6 10.02 14.47 5.14
N GLY A 7 10.30 15.09 6.28
CA GLY A 7 9.26 15.52 7.23
C GLY A 7 8.50 14.41 7.96
N VAL A 8 8.99 13.16 7.92
CA VAL A 8 8.30 12.02 8.54
C VAL A 8 9.23 11.18 9.40
N CYS A 9 8.69 10.59 10.47
CA CYS A 9 9.40 9.65 11.32
C CYS A 9 9.76 8.36 10.55
N TYR A 10 11.02 7.94 10.61
CA TYR A 10 11.43 6.66 10.00
C TYR A 10 11.00 5.43 10.78
N SER A 11 10.35 5.51 11.93
CA SER A 11 9.86 4.29 12.61
C SER A 11 8.35 4.08 12.48
N CYS A 12 7.58 5.15 12.29
CA CYS A 12 6.11 5.07 12.23
C CYS A 12 5.48 6.01 11.19
N ARG A 13 6.27 6.74 10.40
CA ARG A 13 5.85 7.69 9.36
C ARG A 13 5.03 8.91 9.84
N ASP A 14 4.86 9.08 11.15
CA ASP A 14 4.21 10.24 11.76
C ASP A 14 5.04 11.53 11.54
N PRO A 15 4.44 12.64 11.08
CA PRO A 15 5.15 13.91 10.88
C PRO A 15 5.40 14.71 12.18
N LEU A 16 4.74 14.37 13.30
CA LEU A 16 4.83 15.13 14.55
C LEU A 16 6.17 14.93 15.28
N HIS A 17 6.93 13.89 14.94
CA HIS A 17 8.19 13.59 15.62
C HIS A 17 9.20 12.91 14.69
N TRP A 18 10.45 12.87 15.13
CA TRP A 18 11.55 12.24 14.40
C TRP A 18 11.89 10.86 14.97
N HIS A 19 12.59 10.05 14.17
CA HIS A 19 12.99 8.67 14.50
C HIS A 19 13.61 8.54 15.90
N LYS A 20 14.48 9.48 16.31
CA LYS A 20 15.15 9.46 17.61
C LYS A 20 14.16 9.44 18.79
N SER A 21 13.07 10.19 18.67
CA SER A 21 12.05 10.38 19.71
C SER A 21 10.80 9.52 19.49
N CYS A 22 10.84 8.56 18.56
CA CYS A 22 9.67 7.75 18.25
C CYS A 22 9.37 6.74 19.38
N PRO A 23 8.16 6.76 19.97
CA PRO A 23 7.77 5.79 20.99
C PRO A 23 7.48 4.41 20.39
N LYS A 24 7.23 4.33 19.07
CA LYS A 24 6.91 3.10 18.34
C LYS A 24 8.13 2.45 17.68
N LYS A 25 9.36 2.93 17.92
CA LYS A 25 10.57 2.37 17.32
C LYS A 25 10.80 0.94 17.81
N LYS A 26 11.06 0.02 16.88
CA LYS A 26 11.30 -1.39 17.17
C LYS A 26 12.78 -1.73 16.96
N PRO A 27 13.39 -2.57 17.82
CA PRO A 27 14.75 -3.04 17.59
C PRO A 27 14.81 -3.88 16.31
N CYS A 28 15.96 -3.87 15.65
CA CYS A 28 16.19 -4.65 14.43
C CYS A 28 16.15 -6.15 14.78
N PRO A 29 15.31 -6.96 14.10
CA PRO A 29 15.18 -8.39 14.40
C PRO A 29 16.43 -9.19 13.99
N LYS A 30 17.29 -8.65 13.13
CA LYS A 30 18.50 -9.34 12.64
C LYS A 30 19.71 -9.14 13.54
N CYS A 31 19.98 -7.90 13.96
CA CYS A 31 21.22 -7.58 14.68
C CYS A 31 21.01 -7.19 16.15
N GLY A 32 19.77 -6.89 16.57
CA GLY A 32 19.45 -6.44 17.93
C GLY A 32 20.06 -5.09 18.36
N ARG A 33 20.97 -4.52 17.56
CA ARG A 33 21.75 -3.32 17.90
C ARG A 33 21.18 -2.02 17.35
N GLY A 34 20.59 -2.08 16.16
CA GLY A 34 19.92 -0.95 15.51
C GLY A 34 18.41 -0.99 15.66
N PHE A 35 17.73 -0.03 15.02
CA PHE A 35 16.27 0.04 14.96
C PHE A 35 15.77 -0.20 13.55
N VAL A 36 14.52 -0.67 13.42
CA VAL A 36 13.84 -0.78 12.13
C VAL A 36 13.44 0.62 11.65
N GLN A 37 13.77 0.91 10.39
CA GLN A 37 13.40 2.11 9.67
C GLN A 37 12.43 1.78 8.52
N TRP A 38 11.44 2.65 8.29
CA TRP A 38 10.37 2.59 7.32
C TRP A 38 10.64 3.67 6.26
N LEU A 39 11.04 3.24 5.07
CA LEU A 39 11.45 4.13 3.99
C LEU A 39 10.63 3.88 2.73
N LYS A 40 10.28 4.96 2.03
CA LYS A 40 9.59 4.94 0.75
C LYS A 40 10.60 5.07 -0.38
N VAL A 41 10.48 4.20 -1.38
CA VAL A 41 11.29 4.25 -2.60
C VAL A 41 10.99 5.55 -3.34
N GLY A 42 12.05 6.25 -3.76
CA GLY A 42 11.98 7.47 -4.58
C GLY A 42 11.34 7.26 -5.95
N ASP A 43 11.29 8.31 -6.76
CA ASP A 43 10.50 8.36 -8.01
C ASP A 43 11.04 7.53 -9.19
N LYS A 44 11.99 6.61 -8.95
CA LYS A 44 12.52 5.72 -9.99
C LYS A 44 11.60 4.49 -10.13
N LYS A 45 11.00 4.29 -11.32
CA LYS A 45 10.19 3.09 -11.66
C LYS A 45 11.09 1.84 -11.68
N PRO A 46 10.61 0.61 -11.38
CA PRO A 46 9.23 0.13 -11.23
C PRO A 46 8.68 0.02 -9.79
N THR A 47 9.50 0.27 -8.77
CA THR A 47 9.13 0.14 -7.35
C THR A 47 8.77 1.48 -6.69
N ARG A 48 8.52 2.51 -7.50
CA ARG A 48 8.18 3.86 -7.05
C ARG A 48 7.12 3.83 -5.97
N GLY A 49 7.40 4.49 -4.86
CA GLY A 49 6.45 4.66 -3.77
C GLY A 49 6.21 3.42 -2.91
N LYS A 50 6.83 2.27 -3.19
CA LYS A 50 6.78 1.11 -2.30
C LYS A 50 7.51 1.41 -1.00
N LEU A 51 7.00 0.84 0.09
CA LEU A 51 7.61 0.92 1.41
C LEU A 51 8.51 -0.29 1.64
N PHE A 52 9.63 -0.07 2.33
CA PHE A 52 10.50 -1.12 2.79
C PHE A 52 11.03 -0.81 4.19
N PHE A 53 11.48 -1.86 4.84
CA PHE A 53 12.11 -1.87 6.14
C PHE A 53 13.61 -2.12 6.00
N ASN A 54 14.44 -1.33 6.68
CA ASN A 54 15.86 -1.60 6.85
C ASN A 54 16.33 -1.33 8.28
N CYS A 55 17.56 -1.71 8.60
CA CYS A 55 18.18 -1.37 9.87
C CYS A 55 18.78 0.04 9.80
N SER A 56 18.73 0.77 10.91
CA SER A 56 19.41 2.06 11.08
C SER A 56 20.94 1.97 11.18
N MET A 57 21.50 0.76 11.22
CA MET A 57 22.95 0.52 11.28
C MET A 57 23.45 0.14 9.89
N ASP A 58 24.40 0.89 9.35
CA ASP A 58 24.94 0.65 8.01
C ASP A 58 25.65 -0.71 7.87
N THR A 59 26.12 -1.29 8.97
CA THR A 59 26.74 -2.62 9.00
C THR A 59 25.75 -3.77 9.00
N CYS A 60 24.45 -3.50 9.15
CA CYS A 60 23.40 -4.52 9.17
C CYS A 60 22.60 -4.52 7.87
N ASN A 61 22.73 -5.58 7.08
CA ASN A 61 21.97 -5.82 5.85
C ASN A 61 20.55 -6.38 6.12
N TYR A 62 19.86 -5.93 7.16
CA TYR A 62 18.44 -6.23 7.32
C TYR A 62 17.64 -5.43 6.30
N PHE A 63 16.83 -6.12 5.51
CA PHE A 63 15.94 -5.54 4.52
C PHE A 63 14.67 -6.40 4.44
N LYS A 64 13.50 -5.77 4.39
CA LYS A 64 12.23 -6.45 4.13
C LYS A 64 11.27 -5.51 3.41
N TRP A 65 10.61 -5.94 2.34
CA TRP A 65 9.52 -5.16 1.76
C TRP A 65 8.35 -5.04 2.74
N ASP A 66 7.66 -3.90 2.74
CA ASP A 66 6.37 -3.81 3.41
C ASP A 66 5.33 -4.58 2.59
N GLU A 67 4.72 -5.58 3.23
CA GLU A 67 3.73 -6.47 2.60
C GLU A 67 2.29 -5.99 2.84
N GLY A 68 2.10 -4.82 3.48
CA GLY A 68 0.79 -4.17 3.67
C GLY A 68 0.36 -3.33 2.46
N GLU A 69 -0.77 -3.72 1.85
CA GLU A 69 -1.38 -3.18 0.61
C GLU A 69 -0.38 -2.79 -0.48
N SER A 70 0.63 -3.64 -0.69
CA SER A 70 1.27 -3.69 -2.00
C SER A 70 0.18 -4.04 -3.01
N SER A 71 -0.04 -3.16 -3.98
CA SER A 71 -0.73 -3.42 -5.24
C SER A 71 0.01 -4.50 -6.06
N THR A 72 0.24 -5.67 -5.46
CA THR A 72 0.28 -6.92 -6.18
C THR A 72 -1.15 -7.15 -6.62
N VAL A 73 -1.39 -6.91 -7.91
CA VAL A 73 -2.41 -7.63 -8.66
C VAL A 73 -2.23 -9.09 -8.26
N ARG A 74 -3.00 -9.53 -7.26
CA ARG A 74 -3.20 -10.95 -7.01
C ARG A 74 -3.88 -11.42 -8.27
N SER A 75 -3.24 -12.31 -9.03
CA SER A 75 -3.96 -13.16 -9.96
C SER A 75 -5.06 -13.83 -9.15
N ARG A 76 -6.26 -13.24 -9.19
CA ARG A 76 -7.46 -13.85 -8.67
C ARG A 76 -7.84 -14.91 -9.67
N THR A 77 -8.04 -16.11 -9.18
CA THR A 77 -8.88 -17.11 -9.84
C THR A 77 -10.21 -16.44 -10.18
N ASN A 78 -10.70 -16.67 -11.41
CA ASN A 78 -11.85 -15.98 -12.02
C ASN A 78 -13.19 -16.14 -11.27
N GLU A 79 -13.22 -16.72 -10.07
CA GLU A 79 -14.42 -16.91 -9.26
C GLU A 79 -14.59 -15.80 -8.21
N ASP A 80 -13.54 -15.04 -7.87
CA ASP A 80 -13.58 -13.97 -6.85
C ASP A 80 -13.86 -12.57 -7.41
N GLU A 81 -13.85 -12.39 -8.74
CA GLU A 81 -14.03 -11.08 -9.38
C GLU A 81 -15.51 -10.67 -9.52
N ASP A 82 -16.39 -11.66 -9.71
CA ASP A 82 -17.84 -11.45 -9.76
C ASP A 82 -18.39 -10.96 -8.41
N ASP A 83 -17.78 -11.39 -7.30
CA ASP A 83 -18.16 -10.97 -5.95
C ASP A 83 -17.76 -9.53 -5.63
N GLU A 84 -16.62 -9.05 -6.12
CA GLU A 84 -16.17 -7.68 -5.82
C GLU A 84 -17.02 -6.64 -6.56
N LEU A 85 -17.26 -6.82 -7.86
CA LEU A 85 -18.14 -5.93 -8.61
C LEU A 85 -19.57 -5.97 -8.07
N SER A 86 -20.08 -7.16 -7.72
CA SER A 86 -21.37 -7.32 -7.07
C SER A 86 -21.43 -6.59 -5.73
N ARG A 87 -20.37 -6.67 -4.92
CA ARG A 87 -20.27 -5.97 -3.63
C ARG A 87 -20.26 -4.46 -3.79
N ILE A 88 -19.50 -3.94 -4.75
CA ILE A 88 -19.41 -2.51 -5.03
C ILE A 88 -20.77 -1.98 -5.52
N LEU A 89 -21.40 -2.66 -6.47
CA LEU A 89 -22.72 -2.25 -6.98
C LEU A 89 -23.78 -2.26 -5.87
N ARG A 90 -23.79 -3.29 -5.01
CA ARG A 90 -24.69 -3.33 -3.84
C ARG A 90 -24.43 -2.21 -2.84
N ALA A 91 -23.16 -1.81 -2.66
CA ALA A 91 -22.82 -0.69 -1.79
C ALA A 91 -23.30 0.64 -2.38
N CYS A 92 -23.14 0.84 -3.69
CA CYS A 92 -23.66 2.03 -4.39
C CYS A 92 -25.18 2.14 -4.26
N VAL A 93 -25.93 1.03 -4.38
CA VAL A 93 -27.40 1.04 -4.18
C VAL A 93 -27.77 1.51 -2.78
N ARG A 94 -27.13 0.97 -1.73
CA ARG A 94 -27.40 1.41 -0.35
C ARG A 94 -27.12 2.89 -0.14
N ILE A 95 -26.00 3.39 -0.67
CA ILE A 95 -25.64 4.81 -0.56
C ILE A 95 -26.67 5.70 -1.28
N SER A 96 -27.16 5.26 -2.43
CA SER A 96 -28.21 5.99 -3.17
C SER A 96 -29.50 6.11 -2.34
N ASP A 97 -29.91 5.03 -1.68
CA ASP A 97 -31.11 5.01 -0.82
C ASP A 97 -30.94 5.80 0.48
N GLU A 98 -29.75 5.74 1.11
CA GLU A 98 -29.47 6.39 2.41
C GLU A 98 -29.25 7.89 2.28
N GLU A 99 -28.54 8.32 1.22
CA GLU A 99 -28.08 9.70 1.07
C GLU A 99 -28.90 10.51 0.04
N ASP A 100 -29.98 9.94 -0.51
CA ASP A 100 -30.83 10.53 -1.56
C ASP A 100 -30.00 11.08 -2.75
N VAL A 101 -29.03 10.28 -3.20
CA VAL A 101 -28.12 10.63 -4.30
C VAL A 101 -28.38 9.80 -5.55
N ASP A 102 -28.44 10.46 -6.70
CA ASP A 102 -28.52 9.80 -8.00
C ASP A 102 -27.12 9.34 -8.45
N LEU A 103 -26.94 8.03 -8.57
CA LEU A 103 -25.70 7.42 -9.05
C LEU A 103 -25.90 6.90 -10.47
N SER A 104 -25.34 7.60 -11.46
CA SER A 104 -25.40 7.19 -12.87
C SER A 104 -24.05 6.62 -13.35
N VAL A 105 -24.10 5.45 -14.00
CA VAL A 105 -22.92 4.82 -14.61
C VAL A 105 -22.85 5.19 -16.09
N THR A 106 -21.92 6.09 -16.45
CA THR A 106 -21.84 6.66 -17.80
C THR A 106 -21.32 5.68 -18.87
N ARG A 107 -20.50 4.70 -18.50
CA ARG A 107 -19.93 3.74 -19.46
C ARG A 107 -19.48 2.44 -18.81
N ILE A 108 -19.98 1.31 -19.30
CA ILE A 108 -19.48 -0.03 -18.99
C ILE A 108 -18.91 -0.64 -20.28
N THR A 109 -17.70 -1.20 -20.23
CA THR A 109 -17.09 -1.89 -21.38
C THR A 109 -16.79 -3.33 -21.02
N ILE A 110 -17.47 -4.28 -21.66
CA ILE A 110 -17.24 -5.72 -21.48
C ILE A 110 -16.41 -6.22 -22.65
N ARG A 111 -15.28 -6.90 -22.37
CA ARG A 111 -14.45 -7.54 -23.40
C ARG A 111 -14.41 -9.04 -23.12
N LYS A 112 -14.81 -9.85 -24.10
CA LYS A 112 -14.69 -11.31 -24.02
C LYS A 112 -13.35 -11.72 -24.61
N ASN A 113 -12.45 -12.24 -23.78
CA ASN A 113 -11.22 -12.87 -24.29
C ASN A 113 -11.59 -14.22 -24.93
N GLY A 114 -11.72 -14.24 -26.25
CA GLY A 114 -11.88 -15.49 -27.00
C GLY A 114 -10.57 -16.27 -27.03
N ILE A 115 -10.62 -17.55 -26.66
CA ILE A 115 -9.53 -18.50 -26.90
C ILE A 115 -9.41 -18.67 -28.43
N PRO A 116 -8.25 -18.41 -29.05
CA PRO A 116 -8.07 -18.70 -30.47
C PRO A 116 -8.19 -20.22 -30.69
N LYS A 117 -9.01 -20.61 -31.68
CA LYS A 117 -9.12 -22.00 -32.16
C LYS A 117 -7.85 -22.45 -32.88
#